data_AF-A0A1C6RUJ4-F1
#
_entry.id   AF-A0A1C6RUJ4-F1
#
_cell.length_a   1.000
_cell.length_b   1.000
_cell.length_c   1.000
_cell.angle_alpha   90.00
_cell.angle_beta   90.00
_cell.angle_gamma   90.00
#
_symmetry.space_group_name_H-M   'P 1'
#
loop_
_entity.id
_entity.type
_entity.pdbx_description
1 polymer ?
#
loop_
_entity_poly.entity_id
_entity_poly.type
_entity_poly.pdbx_seq_one_letter_code
_entity_poly.pdbx_strand_id
1 'polypeptide(L)'
;MTVPAPRVRRRPSLPGRALPILLVVAVLAPLALLFGQTWQLIGDDRDLAARERLGVEYLRALGPVTDALATAQTAAVSGQPGNGAALTRAVEEAAAVDARLGEELRTQERWAGLRARIEALRGRAPGDPVAAFTAYGEVTDLLLELYRKVRESSGLIRDPRTDSFFLQDAVGQDLPTAVVAAGRLSDLALLATRRPAADRDRTLAELAGQRTATLATATGVVTDLRAALDTSESTDLGTNVLTPLDTYQRSVEAMAAYSQPTGRGSTIDPGPLGAARATAQSTATDLGPVILDELDAALADRVDGLDTDRRLALAGAALALVLLAALGGVLVAAARRAARRAAEARRQQQAQREAEIPSTVAPWSAEPLTPAIAGREPEPTQWRAFDAAR
;
A
#
# COMPACT_ATOMS: atom_id res chain seq x y z
N MET A 1 6.45 -81.69 38.02
CA MET A 1 6.75 -80.28 38.35
C MET A 1 6.80 -79.49 37.06
N THR A 2 5.74 -78.75 36.74
CA THR A 2 5.68 -77.88 35.54
C THR A 2 5.41 -76.46 36.03
N VAL A 3 6.40 -75.59 35.84
CA VAL A 3 6.35 -74.17 36.24
C VAL A 3 5.48 -73.41 35.23
N PRO A 4 4.47 -72.64 35.63
CA PRO A 4 3.67 -71.86 34.70
C PRO A 4 4.44 -70.60 34.28
N ALA A 5 4.51 -70.34 32.98
CA ALA A 5 5.15 -69.16 32.41
C ALA A 5 4.43 -67.86 32.83
N PRO A 6 5.16 -66.76 33.12
CA PRO A 6 4.56 -65.51 33.53
C PRO A 6 3.87 -64.83 32.33
N ARG A 7 2.55 -64.64 32.42
CA ARG A 7 1.77 -63.88 31.44
C ARG A 7 2.10 -62.39 31.57
N VAL A 8 2.81 -61.87 30.58
CA VAL A 8 3.10 -60.43 30.44
C VAL A 8 1.79 -59.65 30.32
N ARG A 9 1.46 -58.84 31.32
CA ARG A 9 0.38 -57.84 31.26
C ARG A 9 0.79 -56.76 30.24
N ARG A 10 0.24 -56.81 29.02
CA ARG A 10 0.28 -55.66 28.11
C ARG A 10 -0.59 -54.54 28.69
N ARG A 11 0.06 -53.45 29.13
CA ARG A 11 -0.62 -52.20 29.52
C ARG A 11 -1.47 -51.70 28.34
N PRO A 12 -2.72 -51.25 28.54
CA PRO A 12 -3.48 -50.59 27.49
C PRO A 12 -2.81 -49.24 27.22
N SER A 13 -2.30 -49.07 26.01
CA SER A 13 -1.74 -47.80 25.57
C SER A 13 -2.86 -46.77 25.49
N LEU A 14 -2.67 -45.62 26.16
CA LEU A 14 -3.53 -44.44 26.12
C LEU A 14 -3.45 -43.55 24.85
N PRO A 15 -2.62 -43.77 23.79
CA PRO A 15 -2.40 -42.74 22.77
C PRO A 15 -3.54 -42.64 21.74
N GLY A 16 -4.52 -43.54 21.75
CA GLY A 16 -5.57 -43.59 20.71
C GLY A 16 -6.53 -42.40 20.69
N ARG A 17 -6.62 -41.59 21.76
CA ARG A 17 -7.50 -40.40 21.82
C ARG A 17 -6.80 -39.09 21.50
N ALA A 18 -5.50 -38.99 21.76
CA ALA A 18 -4.72 -37.76 21.52
C ALA A 18 -4.27 -37.63 20.06
N LEU A 19 -3.98 -38.76 19.39
CA LEU A 19 -3.52 -38.80 17.99
C LEU A 19 -4.40 -37.99 17.00
N PRO A 20 -5.73 -38.13 16.95
CA PRO A 20 -6.56 -37.36 16.00
C PRO A 20 -6.56 -35.85 16.30
N ILE A 21 -6.48 -35.46 17.58
CA ILE A 21 -6.40 -34.04 17.97
C ILE A 21 -5.05 -33.47 17.54
N LEU A 22 -3.96 -34.22 17.75
CA LEU A 22 -2.61 -33.82 17.39
C LEU A 22 -2.45 -33.66 15.87
N LEU A 23 -3.07 -34.54 15.08
CA LEU A 23 -3.12 -34.42 13.61
C LEU A 23 -3.92 -33.19 13.15
N VAL A 24 -5.07 -32.92 13.76
CA VAL A 24 -5.87 -31.71 13.45
C VAL A 24 -5.09 -30.44 13.78
N VAL A 25 -4.42 -30.39 14.94
CA VAL A 25 -3.56 -29.26 15.34
C VAL A 25 -2.35 -29.12 14.40
N ALA A 26 -1.71 -30.22 14.01
CA ALA A 26 -0.57 -30.22 13.10
C ALA A 26 -0.91 -29.65 11.71
N VAL A 27 -2.16 -29.80 11.25
CA VAL A 27 -2.65 -29.19 10.01
C VAL A 27 -3.12 -27.75 10.22
N LEU A 28 -3.78 -27.46 11.34
CA LEU A 28 -4.29 -26.12 11.65
C LEU A 28 -3.18 -25.09 11.85
N ALA A 29 -2.07 -25.47 12.49
CA ALA A 29 -0.98 -24.54 12.80
C ALA A 29 -0.36 -23.88 11.55
N PRO A 30 0.11 -24.62 10.52
CA PRO A 30 0.67 -24.00 9.31
C PRO A 30 -0.39 -23.24 8.50
N LEU A 31 -1.65 -23.70 8.50
CA LEU A 31 -2.75 -23.01 7.80
C LEU A 31 -3.08 -21.67 8.47
N ALA A 32 -3.13 -21.63 9.80
CA ALA A 32 -3.36 -20.40 10.56
C ALA A 32 -2.19 -19.42 10.38
N LEU A 33 -0.95 -19.91 10.34
CA LEU A 33 0.22 -19.08 10.05
C LEU A 33 0.15 -18.47 8.64
N LEU A 34 -0.14 -19.28 7.62
CA LEU A 34 -0.28 -18.82 6.24
C LEU A 34 -1.41 -17.80 6.11
N PHE A 35 -2.56 -18.08 6.70
CA PHE A 35 -3.68 -17.14 6.73
C PHE A 35 -3.30 -15.81 7.40
N GLY A 36 -2.61 -15.87 8.55
CA GLY A 36 -2.12 -14.67 9.24
C GLY A 36 -1.16 -13.85 8.39
N GLN A 37 -0.23 -14.50 7.68
CA GLN A 37 0.70 -13.83 6.78
C GLN A 37 0.00 -13.18 5.58
N THR A 38 -0.88 -13.92 4.90
CA THR A 38 -1.65 -13.39 3.76
C THR A 38 -2.55 -12.24 4.20
N TRP A 39 -3.19 -12.35 5.37
CA TRP A 39 -4.03 -11.30 5.92
C TRP A 39 -3.25 -10.01 6.18
N GLN A 40 -2.06 -10.14 6.76
CA GLN A 40 -1.20 -8.99 7.04
C GLN A 40 -0.72 -8.34 5.74
N LEU A 41 -0.28 -9.13 4.75
CA LEU A 41 0.16 -8.63 3.45
C LEU A 41 -0.95 -7.86 2.72
N ILE A 42 -2.17 -8.42 2.66
CA ILE A 42 -3.33 -7.74 2.05
C ILE A 42 -3.65 -6.43 2.80
N GLY A 43 -3.52 -6.43 4.14
CA GLY A 43 -3.71 -5.24 4.95
C GLY A 43 -2.68 -4.15 4.65
N ASP A 44 -1.39 -4.52 4.63
CA ASP A 44 -0.28 -3.60 4.35
C ASP A 44 -0.39 -3.00 2.93
N ASP A 45 -0.74 -3.82 1.93
CA ASP A 45 -0.96 -3.37 0.54
C ASP A 45 -2.15 -2.42 0.43
N ARG A 46 -3.22 -2.67 1.19
CA ARG A 46 -4.41 -1.79 1.21
C ARG A 46 -4.09 -0.45 1.85
N ASP A 47 -3.38 -0.46 2.97
CA ASP A 47 -2.99 0.76 3.67
C ASP A 47 -1.94 1.56 2.88
N LEU A 48 -1.11 0.88 2.08
CA LEU A 48 -0.26 1.54 1.09
C LEU A 48 -1.09 2.22 -0.01
N ALA A 49 -2.00 1.49 -0.66
CA ALA A 49 -2.85 2.05 -1.72
C ALA A 49 -3.71 3.24 -1.22
N ALA A 50 -4.22 3.15 0.02
CA ALA A 50 -4.93 4.27 0.63
C ALA A 50 -4.05 5.51 0.81
N ARG A 51 -2.79 5.35 1.23
CA ARG A 51 -1.83 6.47 1.35
C ARG A 51 -1.39 7.02 0.00
N GLU A 52 -1.27 6.17 -1.01
CA GLU A 52 -0.99 6.59 -2.39
C GLU A 52 -2.06 7.56 -2.89
N ARG A 53 -3.35 7.29 -2.59
CA ARG A 53 -4.47 8.20 -2.91
C ARG A 53 -4.38 9.55 -2.21
N LEU A 54 -3.93 9.59 -0.95
CA LEU A 54 -3.64 10.86 -0.25
C LEU A 54 -2.53 11.63 -0.97
N GLY A 55 -1.53 10.92 -1.50
CA GLY A 55 -0.51 11.48 -2.37
C GLY A 55 -1.12 12.14 -3.61
N VAL A 56 -2.01 11.44 -4.32
CA VAL A 56 -2.72 11.96 -5.51
C VAL A 56 -3.52 13.22 -5.18
N GLU A 57 -4.26 13.22 -4.06
CA GLU A 57 -5.00 14.39 -3.59
C GLU A 57 -4.09 15.60 -3.35
N TYR A 58 -2.93 15.37 -2.72
CA TYR A 58 -1.95 16.43 -2.49
C TYR A 58 -1.34 16.93 -3.80
N LEU A 59 -0.95 16.04 -4.72
CA LEU A 59 -0.40 16.42 -6.03
C LEU A 59 -1.40 17.26 -6.84
N ARG A 60 -2.70 16.94 -6.76
CA ARG A 60 -3.78 17.73 -7.38
C ARG A 60 -3.80 19.18 -6.88
N ALA A 61 -3.54 19.39 -5.59
CA ALA A 61 -3.48 20.72 -4.99
C ALA A 61 -2.23 21.52 -5.41
N LEU A 62 -1.14 20.85 -5.78
CA LEU A 62 0.09 21.50 -6.22
C LEU A 62 0.05 21.97 -7.68
N GLY A 63 -0.81 21.39 -8.52
CA GLY A 63 -0.96 21.77 -9.93
C GLY A 63 -1.24 23.27 -10.12
N PRO A 64 -2.30 23.83 -9.50
CA PRO A 64 -2.60 25.26 -9.57
C PRO A 64 -1.48 26.16 -9.02
N VAL A 65 -0.72 25.70 -8.02
CA VAL A 65 0.42 26.43 -7.47
C VAL A 65 1.55 26.50 -8.51
N THR A 66 1.81 25.41 -9.22
CA THR A 66 2.81 25.33 -10.30
C THR A 66 2.47 26.30 -11.44
N ASP A 67 1.23 26.26 -11.92
CA ASP A 67 0.74 27.13 -12.99
C ASP A 67 0.83 28.63 -12.59
N ALA A 68 0.35 28.96 -11.40
CA ALA A 68 0.35 30.33 -10.91
C ALA A 68 1.77 30.86 -10.66
N LEU A 69 2.70 30.03 -10.16
CA LEU A 69 4.10 30.42 -9.97
C LEU A 69 4.83 30.62 -11.29
N ALA A 70 4.65 29.72 -12.26
CA ALA A 70 5.24 29.87 -13.59
C ALA A 70 4.75 31.14 -14.29
N THR A 71 3.44 31.44 -14.18
CA THR A 71 2.85 32.67 -14.72
C THR A 71 3.35 33.92 -14.00
N ALA A 72 3.46 33.88 -12.67
CA ALA A 72 3.97 35.00 -11.88
C ALA A 72 5.45 35.28 -12.16
N GLN A 73 6.27 34.24 -12.38
CA GLN A 73 7.67 34.38 -12.79
C GLN A 73 7.76 35.12 -14.13
N THR A 74 7.05 34.65 -15.17
CA THR A 74 7.08 35.28 -16.49
C THR A 74 6.60 36.74 -16.43
N ALA A 75 5.57 37.05 -15.64
CA ALA A 75 5.12 38.42 -15.43
C ALA A 75 6.21 39.29 -14.78
N ALA A 76 6.86 38.79 -13.72
CA ALA A 76 7.93 39.50 -13.04
C ALA A 76 9.15 39.74 -13.94
N VAL A 77 9.56 38.74 -14.73
CA VAL A 77 10.68 38.86 -15.68
C VAL A 77 10.33 39.82 -16.81
N SER A 78 9.09 39.82 -17.29
CA SER A 78 8.63 40.76 -18.33
C SER A 78 8.42 42.19 -17.84
N GLY A 79 8.44 42.42 -16.52
CA GLY A 79 8.15 43.72 -15.91
C GLY A 79 6.66 44.07 -15.94
N GLN A 80 5.80 43.06 -16.13
CA GLN A 80 4.34 43.20 -16.13
C GLN A 80 3.79 42.93 -14.72
N PRO A 81 2.66 43.56 -14.34
CA PRO A 81 1.98 43.18 -13.11
C PRO A 81 1.49 41.73 -13.20
N GLY A 82 1.98 40.87 -12.31
CA GLY A 82 1.53 39.49 -12.21
C GLY A 82 0.13 39.36 -11.58
N ASN A 83 -0.55 38.25 -11.83
CA ASN A 83 -1.82 37.93 -11.18
C ASN A 83 -1.59 37.37 -9.76
N GLY A 84 -1.21 38.26 -8.83
CA GLY A 84 -0.94 37.88 -7.44
C GLY A 84 -2.15 37.24 -6.73
N ALA A 85 -3.38 37.57 -7.15
CA ALA A 85 -4.60 36.98 -6.60
C ALA A 85 -4.75 35.50 -6.95
N ALA A 86 -4.44 35.08 -8.18
CA ALA A 86 -4.47 33.68 -8.58
C ALA A 86 -3.44 32.84 -7.80
N LEU A 87 -2.21 33.35 -7.66
CA LEU A 87 -1.19 32.68 -6.85
C LEU A 87 -1.57 32.59 -5.38
N THR A 88 -2.19 33.64 -4.82
CA THR A 88 -2.67 33.62 -3.42
C THR A 88 -3.71 32.54 -3.22
N ARG A 89 -4.71 32.46 -4.10
CA ARG A 89 -5.75 31.44 -4.03
C ARG A 89 -5.18 30.02 -4.12
N ALA A 90 -4.33 29.77 -5.10
CA ALA A 90 -3.71 28.45 -5.28
C ALA A 90 -2.90 28.02 -4.04
N VAL A 91 -2.15 28.96 -3.43
CA VAL A 91 -1.39 28.69 -2.20
C VAL A 91 -2.31 28.44 -1.00
N GLU A 92 -3.44 29.13 -0.90
CA GLU A 92 -4.42 28.90 0.17
C GLU A 92 -5.13 27.54 0.04
N GLU A 93 -5.49 27.15 -1.19
CA GLU A 93 -6.07 25.85 -1.48
C GLU A 93 -5.08 24.71 -1.15
N ALA A 94 -3.82 24.84 -1.57
CA ALA A 94 -2.77 23.89 -1.21
C ALA A 94 -2.48 23.87 0.30
N ALA A 95 -2.57 25.02 0.99
CA ALA A 95 -2.42 25.08 2.44
C ALA A 95 -3.54 24.32 3.17
N ALA A 96 -4.77 24.37 2.66
CA ALA A 96 -5.88 23.62 3.23
C ALA A 96 -5.66 22.10 3.10
N VAL A 97 -5.05 21.65 1.99
CA VAL A 97 -4.70 20.23 1.81
C VAL A 97 -3.52 19.82 2.70
N ASP A 98 -2.46 20.63 2.79
CA ASP A 98 -1.34 20.34 3.72
C ASP A 98 -1.77 20.31 5.19
N ALA A 99 -2.73 21.16 5.59
CA ALA A 99 -3.29 21.13 6.93
C ALA A 99 -4.01 19.80 7.26
N ARG A 100 -4.60 19.13 6.26
CA ARG A 100 -5.27 17.84 6.44
C ARG A 100 -4.31 16.65 6.31
N LEU A 101 -3.47 16.66 5.29
CA LEU A 101 -2.68 15.50 4.86
C LEU A 101 -1.21 15.58 5.26
N GLY A 102 -0.72 16.78 5.61
CA GLY A 102 0.71 17.02 5.70
C GLY A 102 1.40 16.39 6.89
N GLU A 103 0.67 16.05 7.96
CA GLU A 103 1.22 15.25 9.07
C GLU A 103 1.48 13.81 8.61
N GLU A 104 0.49 13.20 7.96
CA GLU A 104 0.56 11.82 7.46
C GLU A 104 1.62 11.67 6.38
N LEU A 105 1.69 12.63 5.44
CA LEU A 105 2.68 12.67 4.36
C LEU A 105 4.02 13.32 4.77
N ARG A 106 4.11 13.84 5.99
CA ARG A 106 5.32 14.53 6.52
C ARG A 106 5.79 15.67 5.59
N THR A 107 4.87 16.48 5.07
CA THR A 107 5.13 17.59 4.13
C THR A 107 5.17 18.96 4.80
N GLN A 108 4.59 19.10 6.00
CA GLN A 108 4.36 20.38 6.69
C GLN A 108 5.59 21.31 6.71
N GLU A 109 6.77 20.79 7.05
CA GLU A 109 7.99 21.61 7.10
C GLU A 109 8.38 22.16 5.73
N ARG A 110 8.32 21.32 4.68
CA ARG A 110 8.64 21.72 3.30
C ARG A 110 7.60 22.69 2.75
N TRP A 111 6.33 22.43 3.03
CA TRP A 111 5.23 23.33 2.66
C TRP A 111 5.38 24.70 3.32
N ALA A 112 5.62 24.75 4.64
CA ALA A 112 5.81 26.00 5.36
C ALA A 112 7.00 26.81 4.82
N GLY A 113 8.12 26.13 4.53
CA GLY A 113 9.30 26.74 3.90
C GLY A 113 9.00 27.30 2.51
N LEU A 114 8.32 26.53 1.67
CA LEU A 114 7.88 26.97 0.34
C LEU A 114 6.96 28.20 0.43
N ARG A 115 5.92 28.14 1.26
CA ARG A 115 4.97 29.24 1.46
C ARG A 115 5.68 30.52 1.92
N ALA A 116 6.59 30.42 2.88
CA ALA A 116 7.35 31.58 3.35
C ALA A 116 8.18 32.23 2.22
N ARG A 117 8.77 31.41 1.34
CA ARG A 117 9.50 31.90 0.16
C ARG A 117 8.57 32.55 -0.87
N ILE A 118 7.39 31.99 -1.11
CA ILE A 118 6.37 32.59 -2.00
C ILE A 118 5.93 33.96 -1.47
N GLU A 119 5.68 34.10 -0.17
CA GLU A 119 5.31 35.38 0.45
C GLU A 119 6.44 36.41 0.31
N ALA A 120 7.70 35.99 0.47
CA ALA A 120 8.85 36.87 0.28
C ALA A 120 9.00 37.39 -1.16
N LEU A 121 8.45 36.70 -2.17
CA LEU A 121 8.43 37.19 -3.55
C LEU A 121 7.48 38.39 -3.72
N ARG A 122 6.36 38.43 -2.99
CA ARG A 122 5.36 39.52 -3.10
C ARG A 122 5.89 40.87 -2.62
N GLY A 123 6.83 40.86 -1.68
CA GLY A 123 7.44 42.08 -1.12
C GLY A 123 8.51 42.72 -2.02
N ARG A 124 8.90 42.08 -3.12
CA ARG A 124 9.92 42.61 -4.04
C ARG A 124 9.29 43.49 -5.13
N ALA A 125 9.81 44.70 -5.27
CA ALA A 125 9.47 45.56 -6.39
C ALA A 125 9.95 44.94 -7.72
N PRO A 126 9.21 45.10 -8.83
CA PRO A 126 9.48 44.48 -10.14
C PRO A 126 10.71 45.07 -10.88
N GLY A 127 11.69 45.62 -10.16
CA GLY A 127 12.75 46.44 -10.75
C GLY A 127 13.89 45.69 -11.43
N ASP A 128 14.20 44.45 -11.02
CA ASP A 128 15.30 43.65 -11.58
C ASP A 128 14.80 42.30 -12.14
N PRO A 129 14.64 42.19 -13.46
CA PRO A 129 14.23 40.97 -14.14
C PRO A 129 15.15 39.76 -13.91
N VAL A 130 16.46 39.98 -13.73
CA VAL A 130 17.43 38.89 -13.50
C VAL A 130 17.28 38.38 -12.08
N ALA A 131 17.20 39.27 -11.10
CA ALA A 131 16.93 38.88 -9.72
C ALA A 131 15.56 38.19 -9.56
N ALA A 132 14.54 38.64 -10.31
CA ALA A 132 13.24 38.00 -10.34
C ALA A 132 13.34 36.55 -10.87
N PHE A 133 14.00 36.35 -12.01
CA PHE A 133 14.22 35.02 -12.59
C PHE A 133 14.91 34.07 -11.59
N THR A 134 15.98 34.53 -10.93
CA THR A 134 16.68 33.72 -9.92
C THR A 134 15.78 33.40 -8.71
N ALA A 135 15.08 34.39 -8.16
CA ALA A 135 14.27 34.20 -6.96
C ALA A 135 13.07 33.26 -7.19
N TYR A 136 12.37 33.39 -8.32
CA TYR A 136 11.30 32.44 -8.69
C TYR A 136 11.86 31.07 -9.08
N GLY A 137 13.07 31.01 -9.66
CA GLY A 137 13.80 29.76 -9.90
C GLY A 137 13.98 28.95 -8.60
N GLU A 138 14.48 29.58 -7.54
CA GLU A 138 14.64 28.94 -6.23
C GLU A 138 13.30 28.41 -5.68
N VAL A 139 12.22 29.18 -5.84
CA VAL A 139 10.89 28.79 -5.33
C VAL A 139 10.29 27.64 -6.13
N THR A 140 10.47 27.63 -7.45
CA THR A 140 10.00 26.53 -8.30
C THR A 140 10.81 25.26 -8.05
N ASP A 141 12.10 25.34 -7.75
CA ASP A 141 12.89 24.18 -7.32
C ASP A 141 12.37 23.59 -5.99
N LEU A 142 12.05 24.45 -5.01
CA LEU A 142 11.44 24.01 -3.75
C LEU A 142 10.06 23.36 -3.94
N LEU A 143 9.29 23.83 -4.92
CA LEU A 143 8.01 23.22 -5.28
C LEU A 143 8.21 21.82 -5.88
N LEU A 144 9.13 21.63 -6.83
CA LEU A 144 9.44 20.31 -7.39
C LEU A 144 9.98 19.34 -6.32
N GLU A 145 10.74 19.87 -5.37
CA GLU A 145 11.18 19.13 -4.18
C GLU A 145 10.04 18.73 -3.23
N LEU A 146 8.94 19.47 -3.22
CA LEU A 146 7.71 19.10 -2.50
C LEU A 146 6.94 18.00 -3.25
N TYR A 147 6.83 18.10 -4.57
CA TYR A 147 6.29 17.02 -5.42
C TYR A 147 7.00 15.69 -5.14
N ARG A 148 8.34 15.69 -5.18
CA ARG A 148 9.16 14.52 -4.84
C ARG A 148 8.85 13.99 -3.44
N LYS A 149 8.77 14.88 -2.44
CA LYS A 149 8.46 14.50 -1.05
C LYS A 149 7.09 13.83 -0.93
N VAL A 150 6.06 14.36 -1.60
CA VAL A 150 4.70 13.80 -1.59
C VAL A 150 4.72 12.38 -2.18
N ARG A 151 5.40 12.18 -3.32
CA ARG A 151 5.53 10.87 -3.96
C ARG A 151 6.26 9.84 -3.09
N GLU A 152 7.34 10.26 -2.43
CA GLU A 152 8.12 9.38 -1.55
C GLU A 152 7.37 8.99 -0.28
N SER A 153 6.63 9.92 0.31
CA SER A 153 5.94 9.72 1.59
C SER A 153 4.62 8.95 1.45
N SER A 154 3.90 9.18 0.35
CA SER A 154 2.67 8.44 0.02
C SER A 154 2.94 7.02 -0.47
N GLY A 155 4.12 6.77 -1.04
CA GLY A 155 4.49 5.48 -1.62
C GLY A 155 4.36 5.42 -3.14
N LEU A 156 3.77 6.44 -3.79
CA LEU A 156 3.54 6.51 -5.24
C LEU A 156 4.79 6.19 -6.07
N ILE A 157 5.97 6.65 -5.64
CA ILE A 157 7.23 6.37 -6.37
C ILE A 157 7.61 4.88 -6.42
N ARG A 158 6.97 4.04 -5.61
CA ARG A 158 7.21 2.60 -5.49
C ARG A 158 6.02 1.76 -5.93
N ASP A 159 5.05 2.35 -6.63
CA ASP A 159 3.89 1.59 -7.07
C ASP A 159 4.33 0.38 -7.91
N PRO A 160 3.99 -0.85 -7.50
CA PRO A 160 4.39 -2.06 -8.24
C PRO A 160 3.64 -2.24 -9.56
N ARG A 161 2.54 -1.52 -9.79
CA ARG A 161 1.75 -1.65 -11.02
C ARG A 161 2.28 -0.70 -12.10
N THR A 162 2.54 -1.27 -13.28
CA THR A 162 3.21 -0.57 -14.39
C THR A 162 2.43 0.65 -14.90
N ASP A 163 1.11 0.51 -15.02
CA ASP A 163 0.21 1.55 -15.52
C ASP A 163 0.19 2.77 -14.57
N SER A 164 -0.09 2.56 -13.29
CA SER A 164 -0.09 3.64 -12.29
C SER A 164 1.30 4.19 -12.01
N PHE A 165 2.36 3.37 -12.15
CA PHE A 165 3.75 3.81 -12.08
C PHE A 165 4.07 4.89 -13.13
N PHE A 166 3.65 4.71 -14.38
CA PHE A 166 3.89 5.72 -15.42
C PHE A 166 2.99 6.96 -15.23
N LEU A 167 1.74 6.78 -14.82
CA LEU A 167 0.84 7.92 -14.53
C LEU A 167 1.40 8.81 -13.41
N GLN A 168 1.90 8.21 -12.31
CA GLN A 168 2.46 8.99 -11.20
C GLN A 168 3.78 9.67 -11.56
N ASP A 169 4.62 9.09 -12.43
CA ASP A 169 5.86 9.73 -12.86
C ASP A 169 5.54 10.92 -13.78
N ALA A 170 4.63 10.71 -14.73
CA ALA A 170 4.12 11.77 -15.61
C ALA A 170 3.60 12.97 -14.80
N VAL A 171 2.62 12.79 -13.89
CA VAL A 171 2.00 13.92 -13.20
C VAL A 171 2.73 14.40 -11.95
N GLY A 172 3.49 13.51 -11.31
CA GLY A 172 4.18 13.79 -10.06
C GLY A 172 5.61 14.31 -10.26
N GLN A 173 6.20 14.17 -11.44
CA GLN A 173 7.57 14.56 -11.71
C GLN A 173 7.71 15.30 -13.03
N ASP A 174 7.36 14.66 -14.13
CA ASP A 174 7.77 15.12 -15.45
C ASP A 174 6.95 16.32 -15.92
N LEU A 175 5.63 16.28 -15.73
CA LEU A 175 4.73 17.37 -16.09
C LEU A 175 5.01 18.67 -15.31
N PRO A 176 5.11 18.68 -13.96
CA PRO A 176 5.44 19.91 -13.24
C PRO A 176 6.86 20.41 -13.56
N THR A 177 7.83 19.50 -13.73
CA THR A 177 9.19 19.89 -14.13
C THR A 177 9.19 20.50 -15.53
N ALA A 178 8.38 19.97 -16.45
CA ALA A 178 8.32 20.48 -17.82
C ALA A 178 7.67 21.86 -17.90
N VAL A 179 6.60 22.11 -17.14
CA VAL A 179 5.98 23.44 -17.01
C VAL A 179 7.00 24.46 -16.50
N VAL A 180 7.75 24.13 -15.45
CA VAL A 180 8.82 24.99 -14.91
C VAL A 180 9.93 25.21 -15.93
N ALA A 181 10.38 24.17 -16.63
CA ALA A 181 11.44 24.24 -17.63
C ALA A 181 11.04 25.11 -18.85
N ALA A 182 9.79 24.96 -19.33
CA ALA A 182 9.23 25.78 -20.40
C ALA A 182 9.15 27.25 -20.01
N GLY A 183 8.67 27.56 -18.80
CA GLY A 183 8.67 28.92 -18.25
C GLY A 183 10.08 29.51 -18.22
N ARG A 184 11.05 28.77 -17.67
CA ARG A 184 12.45 29.19 -17.60
C ARG A 184 13.07 29.43 -18.97
N LEU A 185 12.76 28.61 -19.98
CA LEU A 185 13.25 28.80 -21.35
C LEU A 185 12.74 30.11 -21.95
N SER A 186 11.44 30.38 -21.82
CA SER A 186 10.81 31.60 -22.32
C SER A 186 11.36 32.85 -21.62
N ASP A 187 11.51 32.79 -20.31
CA ASP A 187 12.00 33.92 -19.50
C ASP A 187 13.49 34.19 -19.77
N LEU A 188 14.31 33.15 -19.91
CA LEU A 188 15.71 33.28 -20.27
C LEU A 188 15.88 33.88 -21.67
N ALA A 189 15.02 33.52 -22.63
CA ALA A 189 15.01 34.10 -23.96
C ALA A 189 14.63 35.60 -23.93
N LEU A 190 13.67 35.97 -23.08
CA LEU A 190 13.34 37.38 -22.87
C LEU A 190 14.51 38.16 -22.25
N LEU A 191 15.16 37.60 -21.22
CA LEU A 191 16.35 38.21 -20.62
C LEU A 191 17.51 38.33 -21.62
N ALA A 192 17.67 37.36 -22.52
CA ALA A 192 18.70 37.38 -23.55
C ALA A 192 18.60 38.62 -24.46
N THR A 193 17.39 39.10 -24.76
CA THR A 193 17.18 40.31 -25.58
C THR A 193 17.65 41.60 -24.89
N ARG A 194 17.80 41.57 -23.56
CA ARG A 194 18.19 42.72 -22.72
C ARG A 194 19.66 42.70 -22.34
N ARG A 195 20.38 41.60 -22.60
CA ARG A 195 21.80 41.46 -22.25
C ARG A 195 22.71 42.19 -23.24
N PRO A 196 23.87 42.70 -22.78
CA PRO A 196 24.86 43.29 -23.66
C PRO A 196 25.37 42.30 -24.72
N ALA A 197 25.75 42.81 -25.89
CA ALA A 197 26.32 41.98 -26.97
C ALA A 197 27.61 41.26 -26.56
N ALA A 198 28.35 41.76 -25.56
CA ALA A 198 29.54 41.12 -25.02
C ALA A 198 29.24 39.77 -24.34
N ASP A 199 28.03 39.58 -23.81
CA ASP A 199 27.61 38.35 -23.13
C ASP A 199 26.87 37.38 -24.06
N ARG A 200 26.90 37.61 -25.38
CA ARG A 200 26.11 36.88 -26.36
C ARG A 200 26.42 35.38 -26.34
N ASP A 201 27.69 35.00 -26.45
CA ASP A 201 28.08 33.58 -26.51
C ASP A 201 27.68 32.82 -25.25
N ARG A 202 27.87 33.44 -24.08
CA ARG A 202 27.40 32.91 -22.79
C ARG A 202 25.88 32.73 -22.78
N THR A 203 25.15 33.73 -23.25
CA THR A 203 23.68 33.70 -23.29
C THR A 203 23.16 32.61 -24.23
N LEU A 204 23.80 32.42 -25.38
CA LEU A 204 23.47 31.35 -26.32
C LEU A 204 23.74 29.95 -25.73
N ALA A 205 24.84 29.80 -24.98
CA ALA A 205 25.14 28.55 -24.28
C ALA A 205 24.10 28.25 -23.17
N GLU A 206 23.74 29.25 -22.36
CA GLU A 206 22.70 29.11 -21.33
C GLU A 206 21.35 28.72 -21.94
N LEU A 207 20.94 29.36 -23.04
CA LEU A 207 19.72 29.03 -23.77
C LEU A 207 19.74 27.63 -24.40
N ALA A 208 20.86 27.23 -24.98
CA ALA A 208 21.01 25.88 -25.53
C ALA A 208 20.88 24.81 -24.44
N GLY A 209 21.50 25.03 -23.27
CA GLY A 209 21.35 24.15 -22.11
C GLY A 209 19.90 24.07 -21.63
N GLN A 210 19.24 25.22 -21.47
CA GLN A 210 17.84 25.28 -21.03
C GLN A 210 16.87 24.63 -22.04
N ARG A 211 17.13 24.79 -23.34
CA ARG A 211 16.37 24.14 -24.41
C ARG A 211 16.46 22.62 -24.32
N THR A 212 17.68 22.09 -24.17
CA THR A 212 17.90 20.65 -24.02
C THR A 212 17.19 20.11 -22.78
N ALA A 213 17.28 20.79 -21.64
CA ALA A 213 16.58 20.40 -20.42
C ALA A 213 15.04 20.39 -20.60
N THR A 214 14.50 21.40 -21.28
CA THR A 214 13.06 21.50 -21.58
C THR A 214 12.60 20.35 -22.48
N LEU A 215 13.35 20.05 -23.55
CA LEU A 215 13.05 18.93 -24.45
C LEU A 215 13.16 17.56 -23.75
N ALA A 216 14.17 17.37 -22.91
CA ALA A 216 14.36 16.12 -22.18
C ALA A 216 13.17 15.84 -21.25
N THR A 217 12.73 16.86 -20.51
CA THR A 217 11.59 16.73 -19.59
C THR A 217 10.28 16.50 -20.33
N ALA A 218 10.04 17.22 -21.44
CA ALA A 218 8.85 16.99 -22.25
C ALA A 218 8.82 15.61 -22.92
N THR A 219 10.00 15.08 -23.30
CA THR A 219 10.12 13.70 -23.79
C THR A 219 9.77 12.69 -22.71
N GLY A 220 10.12 12.97 -21.45
CA GLY A 220 9.72 12.16 -20.29
C GLY A 220 8.19 12.06 -20.15
N VAL A 221 7.49 13.20 -20.12
CA VAL A 221 6.01 13.27 -20.12
C VAL A 221 5.40 12.42 -21.23
N VAL A 222 5.91 12.56 -22.47
CA VAL A 222 5.40 11.81 -23.62
C VAL A 222 5.68 10.31 -23.50
N THR A 223 6.86 9.94 -23.00
CA THR A 223 7.26 8.53 -22.83
C THR A 223 6.39 7.86 -21.78
N ASP A 224 6.23 8.48 -20.62
CA ASP A 224 5.42 7.94 -19.53
C ASP A 224 3.95 7.82 -19.93
N LEU A 225 3.37 8.85 -20.55
CA LEU A 225 1.96 8.79 -20.96
C LEU A 225 1.72 7.77 -22.06
N ARG A 226 2.66 7.58 -23.00
CA ARG A 226 2.57 6.48 -23.97
C ARG A 226 2.67 5.12 -23.30
N ALA A 227 3.60 4.95 -22.37
CA ALA A 227 3.76 3.69 -21.64
C ALA A 227 2.54 3.37 -20.76
N ALA A 228 1.93 4.38 -20.13
CA ALA A 228 0.66 4.26 -19.42
C ALA A 228 -0.47 3.84 -20.37
N LEU A 229 -0.59 4.48 -21.55
CA LEU A 229 -1.60 4.12 -22.55
C LEU A 229 -1.43 2.69 -23.11
N ASP A 230 -0.19 2.24 -23.29
CA ASP A 230 0.10 0.90 -23.80
C ASP A 230 -0.18 -0.20 -22.76
N THR A 231 -0.18 0.15 -21.47
CA THR A 231 -0.35 -0.81 -20.35
C THR A 231 -1.70 -0.70 -19.65
N SER A 232 -2.41 0.41 -19.82
CA SER A 232 -3.70 0.65 -19.21
C SER A 232 -4.82 -0.05 -19.97
N GLU A 233 -5.79 -0.59 -19.21
CA GLU A 233 -7.06 -1.10 -19.75
C GLU A 233 -8.12 0.02 -19.88
N SER A 234 -7.82 1.24 -19.42
CA SER A 234 -8.75 2.39 -19.45
C SER A 234 -8.91 2.96 -20.86
N THR A 235 -10.14 2.88 -21.39
CA THR A 235 -10.49 3.49 -22.68
C THR A 235 -10.63 5.02 -22.58
N ASP A 236 -10.92 5.52 -21.38
CA ASP A 236 -11.11 6.95 -21.09
C ASP A 236 -9.77 7.68 -21.11
N LEU A 237 -8.70 7.06 -20.58
CA LEU A 237 -7.34 7.59 -20.66
C LEU A 237 -6.92 7.84 -22.12
N GLY A 238 -7.14 6.88 -23.02
CA GLY A 238 -6.82 7.02 -24.45
C GLY A 238 -7.56 8.18 -25.13
N THR A 239 -8.86 8.31 -24.85
CA THR A 239 -9.69 9.34 -25.48
C THR A 239 -9.31 10.75 -25.00
N ASN A 240 -8.98 10.89 -23.71
CA ASN A 240 -8.76 12.19 -23.07
C ASN A 240 -7.30 12.66 -23.10
N VAL A 241 -6.32 11.77 -23.30
CA VAL A 241 -4.89 12.13 -23.25
C VAL A 241 -4.28 12.35 -24.64
N LEU A 242 -4.67 11.59 -25.67
CA LEU A 242 -3.95 11.59 -26.96
C LEU A 242 -3.91 12.96 -27.65
N THR A 243 -5.06 13.64 -27.74
CA THR A 243 -5.14 14.95 -28.42
C THR A 243 -4.41 16.06 -27.67
N PRO A 244 -4.59 16.21 -26.33
CA PRO A 244 -3.77 17.13 -25.55
C PRO A 244 -2.28 16.78 -25.61
N LEU A 245 -1.90 15.51 -25.54
CA LEU A 245 -0.50 15.11 -25.59
C LEU A 245 0.20 15.50 -26.89
N ASP A 246 -0.46 15.31 -28.04
CA ASP A 246 0.07 15.74 -29.34
C ASP A 246 0.17 17.26 -29.44
N THR A 247 -0.82 17.98 -28.90
CA THR A 247 -0.79 19.46 -28.83
C THR A 247 0.36 19.95 -27.96
N TYR A 248 0.57 19.32 -26.81
CA TYR A 248 1.66 19.59 -25.90
C TYR A 248 3.01 19.33 -26.58
N GLN A 249 3.20 18.16 -27.20
CA GLN A 249 4.43 17.81 -27.91
C GLN A 249 4.76 18.85 -29.01
N ARG A 250 3.78 19.16 -29.86
CA ARG A 250 3.94 20.17 -30.93
C ARG A 250 4.30 21.54 -30.37
N SER A 251 3.72 21.94 -29.25
CA SER A 251 4.01 23.22 -28.62
C SER A 251 5.44 23.30 -28.07
N VAL A 252 5.95 22.23 -27.44
CA VAL A 252 7.33 22.18 -26.93
C VAL A 252 8.34 22.13 -28.08
N GLU A 253 8.06 21.40 -29.15
CA GLU A 253 8.89 21.40 -30.37
C GLU A 253 8.96 22.81 -30.99
N ALA A 254 7.82 23.52 -31.04
CA ALA A 254 7.78 24.90 -31.48
C ALA A 254 8.62 25.82 -30.56
N MET A 255 8.58 25.64 -29.24
CA MET A 255 9.45 26.37 -28.31
C MET A 255 10.95 26.11 -28.59
N ALA A 256 11.31 24.85 -28.87
CA ALA A 256 12.68 24.50 -29.21
C ALA A 256 13.12 25.15 -30.53
N ALA A 257 12.24 25.25 -31.52
CA ALA A 257 12.51 25.95 -32.77
C ALA A 257 12.64 27.47 -32.58
N TYR A 258 11.70 28.11 -31.89
CA TYR A 258 11.69 29.57 -31.69
C TYR A 258 12.78 30.06 -30.74
N SER A 259 13.30 29.20 -29.86
CA SER A 259 14.44 29.54 -29.00
C SER A 259 15.79 29.45 -29.72
N GLN A 260 15.84 29.03 -30.98
CA GLN A 260 17.09 29.07 -31.76
C GLN A 260 17.41 30.50 -32.22
N PRO A 261 18.67 30.94 -32.08
CA PRO A 261 19.09 32.23 -32.61
C PRO A 261 18.99 32.24 -34.14
N THR A 262 18.40 33.31 -34.70
CA THR A 262 18.26 33.47 -36.16
C THR A 262 19.04 34.67 -36.68
N GLY A 263 19.43 34.60 -37.97
CA GLY A 263 20.13 35.67 -38.68
C GLY A 263 21.59 35.89 -38.23
N ARG A 264 22.26 36.85 -38.88
CA ARG A 264 23.66 37.21 -38.56
C ARG A 264 23.84 37.84 -37.17
N GLY A 265 22.74 38.30 -36.56
CA GLY A 265 22.74 38.93 -35.24
C GLY A 265 22.50 37.95 -34.08
N SER A 266 22.19 36.69 -34.37
CA SER A 266 21.82 35.66 -33.38
C SER A 266 20.69 36.13 -32.44
N THR A 267 19.66 36.76 -33.02
CA THR A 267 18.53 37.32 -32.28
C THR A 267 17.44 36.28 -32.07
N ILE A 268 16.73 36.37 -30.95
CA ILE A 268 15.59 35.51 -30.60
C ILE A 268 14.36 36.39 -30.49
N ASP A 269 13.27 35.96 -31.12
CA ASP A 269 11.98 36.61 -30.99
C ASP A 269 11.20 36.00 -29.81
N PRO A 270 11.02 36.74 -28.70
CA PRO A 270 10.32 36.21 -27.53
C PRO A 270 8.81 36.03 -27.75
N GLY A 271 8.21 36.65 -28.78
CA GLY A 271 6.77 36.59 -29.02
C GLY A 271 6.26 35.18 -29.36
N PRO A 272 6.70 34.56 -30.47
CA PRO A 272 6.32 33.20 -30.85
C PRO A 272 6.68 32.17 -29.79
N LEU A 273 7.84 32.33 -29.14
CA LEU A 273 8.26 31.46 -28.03
C LEU A 273 7.30 31.54 -26.84
N GLY A 274 6.90 32.75 -26.43
CA GLY A 274 5.95 32.97 -25.35
C GLY A 274 4.55 32.40 -25.66
N ALA A 275 4.11 32.48 -26.91
CA ALA A 275 2.85 31.88 -27.36
C ALA A 275 2.91 30.34 -27.31
N ALA A 276 3.98 29.73 -27.83
CA ALA A 276 4.18 28.29 -27.76
C ALA A 276 4.24 27.78 -26.31
N ARG A 277 4.94 28.52 -25.42
CA ARG A 277 4.97 28.27 -23.98
C ARG A 277 3.58 28.33 -23.33
N ALA A 278 2.77 29.32 -23.67
CA ALA A 278 1.41 29.45 -23.13
C ALA A 278 0.53 28.26 -23.54
N THR A 279 0.61 27.81 -24.80
CA THR A 279 -0.07 26.60 -25.27
C THR A 279 0.41 25.36 -24.52
N ALA A 280 1.73 25.18 -24.37
CA ALA A 280 2.31 24.05 -23.64
C ALA A 280 1.82 23.99 -22.19
N GLN A 281 1.85 25.13 -21.49
CA GLN A 281 1.41 25.24 -20.10
C GLN A 281 -0.10 25.02 -19.93
N SER A 282 -0.94 25.60 -20.80
CA SER A 282 -2.38 25.36 -20.77
C SER A 282 -2.69 23.88 -20.96
N THR A 283 -2.06 23.25 -21.96
CA THR A 283 -2.27 21.83 -22.25
C THR A 283 -1.79 20.94 -21.11
N ALA A 284 -0.67 21.28 -20.47
CA ALA A 284 -0.19 20.57 -19.28
C ALA A 284 -1.16 20.73 -18.09
N THR A 285 -1.75 21.91 -17.92
CA THR A 285 -2.75 22.18 -16.87
C THR A 285 -4.04 21.39 -17.11
N ASP A 286 -4.42 21.18 -18.36
CA ASP A 286 -5.58 20.37 -18.73
C ASP A 286 -5.30 18.87 -18.58
N LEU A 287 -4.07 18.41 -18.90
CA LEU A 287 -3.64 17.02 -18.76
C LEU A 287 -3.54 16.56 -17.30
N GLY A 288 -3.04 17.43 -16.40
CA GLY A 288 -2.77 17.08 -15.01
C GLY A 288 -3.97 16.42 -14.29
N PRO A 289 -5.16 17.06 -14.26
CA PRO A 289 -6.35 16.49 -13.65
C PRO A 289 -6.77 15.15 -14.27
N VAL A 290 -6.72 15.01 -15.60
CA VAL A 290 -7.06 13.75 -16.29
C VAL A 290 -6.16 12.61 -15.82
N ILE A 291 -4.84 12.84 -15.75
CA ILE A 291 -3.88 11.83 -15.30
C ILE A 291 -4.09 11.49 -13.81
N LEU A 292 -4.38 12.48 -12.97
CA LEU A 292 -4.64 12.27 -11.54
C LEU A 292 -5.95 11.56 -11.27
N ASP A 293 -6.98 11.78 -12.08
CA ASP A 293 -8.28 11.12 -11.95
C ASP A 293 -8.17 9.64 -12.34
N GLU A 294 -7.45 9.33 -13.44
CA GLU A 294 -7.16 7.94 -13.85
C GLU A 294 -6.29 7.22 -12.82
N LEU A 295 -5.29 7.91 -12.25
CA LEU A 295 -4.46 7.36 -11.18
C LEU A 295 -5.28 7.09 -9.90
N ASP A 296 -6.18 8.01 -9.49
CA ASP A 296 -7.06 7.77 -8.33
C ASP A 296 -8.02 6.61 -8.58
N ALA A 297 -8.56 6.48 -9.80
CA ALA A 297 -9.44 5.38 -10.19
C ALA A 297 -8.71 4.03 -10.11
N ALA A 298 -7.50 3.93 -10.68
CA ALA A 298 -6.69 2.72 -10.63
C ALA A 298 -6.35 2.30 -9.18
N LEU A 299 -6.06 3.28 -8.31
CA LEU A 299 -5.81 3.04 -6.89
C LEU A 299 -7.08 2.65 -6.13
N ALA A 300 -8.22 3.24 -6.45
CA ALA A 300 -9.51 2.87 -5.87
C ALA A 300 -9.90 1.43 -6.22
N ASP A 301 -9.78 1.04 -7.49
CA ASP A 301 -10.02 -0.33 -7.95
C ASP A 301 -9.09 -1.34 -7.27
N ARG A 302 -7.83 -0.94 -7.02
CA ARG A 302 -6.88 -1.76 -6.26
C ARG A 302 -7.32 -1.97 -4.82
N VAL A 303 -7.78 -0.91 -4.13
CA VAL A 303 -8.31 -1.02 -2.75
C VAL A 303 -9.53 -1.94 -2.72
N ASP A 304 -10.45 -1.80 -3.67
CA ASP A 304 -11.66 -2.62 -3.75
C ASP A 304 -11.36 -4.11 -4.04
N GLY A 305 -10.36 -4.37 -4.89
CA GLY A 305 -9.84 -5.71 -5.15
C GLY A 305 -9.27 -6.36 -3.87
N LEU A 306 -8.44 -5.62 -3.13
CA LEU A 306 -7.86 -6.10 -1.87
C LEU A 306 -8.93 -6.34 -0.79
N ASP A 307 -9.96 -5.48 -0.72
CA ASP A 307 -11.10 -5.69 0.17
C ASP A 307 -11.93 -6.92 -0.21
N THR A 308 -12.03 -7.22 -1.50
CA THR A 308 -12.67 -8.45 -1.99
C THR A 308 -11.86 -9.70 -1.65
N ASP A 309 -10.55 -9.67 -1.87
CA ASP A 309 -9.64 -10.76 -1.51
C ASP A 309 -9.66 -11.05 -0.02
N ARG A 310 -9.73 -10.01 0.80
CA ARG A 310 -9.90 -10.12 2.25
C ARG A 310 -11.20 -10.85 2.63
N ARG A 311 -12.32 -10.53 1.97
CA ARG A 311 -13.61 -11.22 2.19
C ARG A 311 -13.55 -12.69 1.74
N LEU A 312 -12.92 -12.97 0.60
CA LEU A 312 -12.74 -14.34 0.10
C LEU A 312 -11.84 -15.16 1.03
N ALA A 313 -10.76 -14.57 1.54
CA ALA A 313 -9.89 -15.21 2.52
C ALA A 313 -10.64 -15.57 3.81
N LEU A 314 -11.50 -14.67 4.33
CA LEU A 314 -12.37 -14.98 5.48
C LEU A 314 -13.34 -16.12 5.18
N ALA A 315 -14.01 -16.09 4.03
CA ALA A 315 -14.95 -17.13 3.63
C ALA A 315 -14.24 -18.50 3.50
N GLY A 316 -13.05 -18.52 2.89
CA GLY A 316 -12.21 -19.71 2.78
C GLY A 316 -11.75 -20.24 4.14
N ALA A 317 -11.30 -19.37 5.04
CA ALA A 317 -10.91 -19.74 6.40
C ALA A 317 -12.10 -20.31 7.20
N ALA A 318 -13.28 -19.68 7.09
CA ALA A 318 -14.51 -20.19 7.72
C ALA A 318 -14.89 -21.57 7.18
N LEU A 319 -14.83 -21.77 5.86
CA LEU A 319 -15.10 -23.08 5.23
C LEU A 319 -14.09 -24.14 5.70
N ALA A 320 -12.80 -23.80 5.76
CA ALA A 320 -11.76 -24.71 6.25
C ALA A 320 -12.01 -25.12 7.71
N LEU A 321 -12.39 -24.17 8.57
CA LEU A 321 -12.77 -24.46 9.96
C LEU A 321 -13.98 -25.38 10.06
N VAL A 322 -15.02 -25.16 9.23
CA VAL A 322 -16.21 -26.03 9.18
C VAL A 322 -15.83 -27.45 8.73
N LEU A 323 -15.02 -27.59 7.69
CA LEU A 323 -14.56 -28.90 7.20
C LEU A 323 -13.71 -29.63 8.23
N LEU A 324 -12.84 -28.91 8.95
CA LEU A 324 -12.02 -29.48 10.03
C LEU A 324 -12.87 -29.88 11.24
N ALA A 325 -13.89 -29.10 11.60
CA ALA A 325 -14.85 -29.46 12.65
C ALA A 325 -15.65 -30.72 12.25
N ALA A 326 -16.09 -30.81 10.99
CA ALA A 326 -16.78 -31.99 10.46
C ALA A 326 -15.87 -33.24 10.47
N LEU A 327 -14.62 -33.11 10.00
CA LEU A 327 -13.63 -34.19 10.02
C LEU A 327 -13.33 -34.64 11.44
N GLY A 328 -13.09 -33.70 12.36
CA GLY A 328 -12.91 -33.97 13.78
C GLY A 328 -14.11 -34.72 14.38
N GLY A 329 -15.33 -34.29 14.04
CA GLY A 329 -16.56 -34.98 14.40
C GLY A 329 -16.63 -36.44 13.91
N VAL A 330 -16.27 -36.67 12.64
CA VAL A 330 -16.21 -38.02 12.04
C VAL A 330 -15.16 -38.89 12.73
N LEU A 331 -13.96 -38.37 12.97
CA LEU A 331 -12.88 -39.09 13.66
C LEU A 331 -13.27 -39.46 15.10
N VAL A 332 -13.90 -38.54 15.83
CA VAL A 332 -14.40 -38.79 17.19
C VAL A 332 -15.52 -39.82 17.19
N ALA A 333 -16.46 -39.74 16.25
CA ALA A 333 -17.53 -40.73 16.10
C ALA A 333 -16.99 -42.13 15.79
N ALA A 334 -16.00 -42.23 14.88
CA ALA A 334 -15.33 -43.47 14.54
C ALA A 334 -14.59 -44.07 15.75
N ALA A 335 -13.86 -43.26 16.51
CA ALA A 335 -13.16 -43.69 17.73
C ALA A 335 -14.15 -44.19 18.81
N ARG A 336 -15.29 -43.50 18.99
CA ARG A 336 -16.35 -43.94 19.92
C ARG A 336 -16.97 -45.28 19.49
N ARG A 337 -17.23 -45.49 18.19
CA ARG A 337 -17.74 -46.77 17.65
C ARG A 337 -16.75 -47.91 17.85
N ALA A 338 -15.46 -47.68 17.57
CA ALA A 338 -14.41 -48.67 17.80
C ALA A 338 -14.28 -49.05 19.29
N ALA A 339 -14.35 -48.07 20.19
CA ALA A 339 -14.32 -48.31 21.63
C ALA A 339 -15.53 -49.14 22.12
N ARG A 340 -16.73 -48.87 21.60
CA ARG A 340 -17.94 -49.67 21.92
C ARG A 340 -17.80 -51.12 21.47
N ARG A 341 -17.36 -51.36 20.22
CA ARG A 341 -17.10 -52.72 19.70
C ARG A 341 -16.06 -53.47 20.53
N ALA A 342 -14.99 -52.80 20.95
CA ALA A 342 -13.96 -53.40 21.80
C ALA A 342 -14.49 -53.74 23.21
N ALA A 343 -15.38 -52.92 23.77
CA ALA A 343 -16.02 -53.20 25.05
C ALA A 343 -16.99 -54.39 24.98
N GLU A 344 -17.77 -54.48 23.89
CA GLU A 344 -18.67 -55.62 23.63
C GLU A 344 -17.88 -56.93 23.47
N ALA A 345 -16.79 -56.93 22.70
CA ALA A 345 -15.92 -58.10 22.55
C ALA A 345 -15.30 -58.56 23.88
N ARG A 346 -14.91 -57.62 24.77
CA ARG A 346 -14.42 -57.96 26.12
C ARG A 346 -15.51 -58.58 26.98
N ARG A 347 -16.75 -58.07 26.94
CA ARG A 347 -17.88 -58.67 27.67
C ARG A 347 -18.17 -60.09 27.19
N GLN A 348 -18.13 -60.33 25.88
CA GLN A 348 -18.31 -61.68 25.31
C GLN A 348 -17.21 -62.65 25.74
N GLN A 349 -15.94 -62.22 25.72
CA GLN A 349 -14.83 -63.04 26.21
C GLN A 349 -14.94 -63.32 27.72
N GLN A 350 -15.40 -62.36 28.52
CA GLN A 350 -15.60 -62.57 29.95
C GLN A 350 -16.75 -63.55 30.22
N ALA A 351 -17.88 -63.43 29.51
CA ALA A 351 -18.98 -64.37 29.59
C ALA A 351 -18.57 -65.80 29.16
N GLN A 352 -17.76 -65.93 28.10
CA GLN A 352 -17.18 -67.22 27.70
C GLN A 352 -16.25 -67.79 28.77
N ARG A 353 -15.39 -66.97 29.39
CA ARG A 353 -14.52 -67.42 30.49
C ARG A 353 -15.30 -67.83 31.72
N GLU A 354 -16.36 -67.12 32.07
CA GLU A 354 -17.24 -67.48 33.19
C GLU A 354 -18.01 -68.78 32.91
N ALA A 355 -18.38 -69.04 31.65
CA ALA A 355 -18.97 -70.31 31.23
C ALA A 355 -17.96 -71.49 31.18
N GLU A 356 -16.65 -71.19 31.08
CA GLU A 356 -15.57 -72.18 31.01
C GLU A 356 -14.98 -72.51 32.40
N ILE A 357 -15.42 -71.84 33.47
CA ILE A 357 -15.11 -72.22 34.86
C ILE A 357 -15.99 -73.43 35.23
N PRO A 358 -15.42 -74.62 35.51
CA PRO A 358 -16.21 -75.76 35.96
C PRO A 358 -16.84 -75.46 37.32
N SER A 359 -18.16 -75.58 37.40
CA SER A 359 -18.90 -75.53 38.66
C SER A 359 -18.65 -76.82 39.46
N THR A 360 -17.54 -76.89 40.18
CA THR A 360 -17.30 -77.87 41.25
C THR A 360 -17.08 -77.14 42.56
N VAL A 361 -18.18 -76.61 43.13
CA VAL A 361 -18.28 -76.39 44.58
C VAL A 361 -19.63 -76.95 45.01
N ALA A 362 -19.58 -78.07 45.73
CA ALA A 362 -20.73 -78.77 46.28
C ALA A 362 -21.44 -77.91 47.35
N PRO A 363 -22.77 -78.01 47.49
CA PRO A 363 -23.50 -77.32 48.54
C PRO A 363 -23.28 -78.07 49.87
N TRP A 364 -22.70 -77.40 50.87
CA TRP A 364 -22.72 -77.91 52.24
C TRP A 364 -24.08 -77.61 52.87
N SER A 365 -24.80 -78.69 53.16
CA SER A 365 -26.04 -78.74 53.91
C SER A 365 -25.81 -78.30 55.35
N ALA A 366 -26.61 -77.32 55.80
CA ALA A 366 -26.71 -76.92 57.20
C ALA A 366 -27.55 -77.95 57.98
N GLU A 367 -27.00 -78.47 59.07
CA GLU A 367 -27.71 -79.24 60.09
C GLU A 367 -27.67 -78.46 61.42
N PRO A 368 -28.77 -78.39 62.20
CA PRO A 368 -28.86 -77.51 63.36
C PRO A 368 -28.37 -78.20 64.65
N LEU A 369 -27.50 -77.54 65.41
CA LEU A 369 -27.17 -77.91 66.79
C LEU A 369 -27.55 -76.77 67.74
N THR A 370 -28.36 -77.12 68.74
CA THR A 370 -28.82 -76.29 69.87
C THR A 370 -27.82 -76.37 71.05
N PRO A 371 -27.98 -75.61 72.15
CA PRO A 371 -26.98 -74.65 72.63
C PRO A 371 -26.17 -75.14 73.85
N ALA A 372 -25.03 -74.51 74.11
CA ALA A 372 -24.38 -74.55 75.42
C ALA A 372 -23.86 -73.16 75.82
N ILE A 373 -24.32 -72.73 76.98
CA ILE A 373 -24.04 -71.48 77.69
C ILE A 373 -22.58 -71.47 78.17
N ALA A 374 -21.87 -70.34 78.01
CA ALA A 374 -21.22 -69.60 79.11
C ALA A 374 -20.17 -68.60 78.60
N GLY A 375 -20.43 -67.31 78.85
CA GLY A 375 -19.45 -66.45 79.53
C GLY A 375 -18.61 -65.49 78.69
N ARG A 376 -18.85 -64.19 78.99
CA ARG A 376 -17.87 -63.08 79.13
C ARG A 376 -17.73 -62.09 77.95
N GLU A 377 -18.41 -60.96 78.09
CA GLU A 377 -18.03 -59.60 77.59
C GLU A 377 -16.83 -59.04 78.39
N PRO A 378 -16.24 -57.85 78.09
CA PRO A 378 -16.47 -56.83 77.03
C PRO A 378 -15.16 -56.54 76.23
N GLU A 379 -15.05 -55.73 75.16
CA GLU A 379 -15.16 -54.26 75.05
C GLU A 379 -14.81 -53.82 73.59
N PRO A 380 -15.11 -52.57 73.17
CA PRO A 380 -15.12 -52.14 71.77
C PRO A 380 -13.83 -51.42 71.33
N THR A 381 -13.42 -51.59 70.06
CA THR A 381 -12.40 -50.71 69.43
C THR A 381 -12.80 -50.33 68.02
N GLN A 382 -13.57 -49.25 67.96
CA GLN A 382 -13.44 -48.10 67.06
C GLN A 382 -12.01 -47.91 66.50
N TRP A 383 -11.81 -47.77 65.18
CA TRP A 383 -10.78 -46.92 64.50
C TRP A 383 -11.06 -46.96 62.98
N ARG A 384 -11.76 -45.98 62.38
CA ARG A 384 -11.30 -44.68 61.82
C ARG A 384 -10.55 -44.74 60.47
N ALA A 385 -11.03 -43.87 59.58
CA ALA A 385 -10.42 -43.42 58.33
C ALA A 385 -9.29 -42.40 58.57
N PHE A 386 -8.33 -42.37 57.65
CA PHE A 386 -7.30 -41.33 57.38
C PHE A 386 -6.74 -41.68 55.98
N ASP A 387 -6.32 -40.82 55.05
CA ASP A 387 -6.27 -39.36 54.81
C ASP A 387 -5.78 -39.28 53.33
N ALA A 388 -6.24 -38.40 52.43
CA ALA A 388 -5.91 -36.99 52.27
C ALA A 388 -4.41 -36.63 52.14
N ALA A 389 -4.13 -35.86 51.07
CA ALA A 389 -2.96 -35.01 50.80
C ALA A 389 -1.65 -35.73 50.40
N ARG A 390 -0.79 -35.21 49.51
CA ARG A 390 -0.49 -33.84 49.06
C ARG A 390 -0.16 -33.82 47.57
#